data_AF-A0AAV2EI27-F1
#
_entry.id   AF-A0AAV2EI27-F1
#
_cell.length_a   1.000
_cell.length_b   1.000
_cell.length_c   1.000
_cell.angle_alpha   90.00
_cell.angle_beta   90.00
_cell.angle_gamma   90.00
#
_symmetry.space_group_name_H-M   'P 1'
#
loop_
_entity.id
_entity.type
_entity.pdbx_description
1 polymer ?
#
loop_
_entity_poly.entity_id
_entity_poly.type
_entity_poly.pdbx_seq_one_letter_code
_entity_poly.pdbx_strand_id
1 'polypeptide(L)'
;MVLRLSYPLISVLSKHLTDWSVQAVVSWLLAESFQDQNVSIVAEEDIQALSKAELSDLLAPITKTVNESLAKAPKYGLRSPKKPLGASEVLEAISRCNSAGGRTGRHWVLDPVDGTLGFVRGDQYAVALALIEDGKVMMGVLGCPNYPMKNGWLNHHRHRYNESMSSTVTDTRDKGCVIYAQKGSGKAWMQPLVHKNKTFEWPNSAKQIKVSSIDDPGLATFCEPVEKANSNHSFTAGVTHSMGFN
;
A
#
# COMPACT_ATOMS: atom_id res chain seq x y z
N MET A 1 38.79 2.30 11.62
CA MET A 1 38.33 2.61 10.24
C MET A 1 37.08 1.78 9.98
N VAL A 2 35.90 2.34 10.30
CA VAL A 2 34.60 1.67 10.16
C VAL A 2 33.97 2.22 8.89
N LEU A 3 33.85 1.40 7.86
CA LEU A 3 33.12 1.74 6.63
C LEU A 3 31.64 1.92 6.98
N ARG A 4 31.21 3.18 7.08
CA ARG A 4 29.80 3.57 6.97
C ARG A 4 29.37 3.31 5.54
N LEU A 5 28.72 2.17 5.28
CA LEU A 5 27.86 2.05 4.12
C LEU A 5 26.66 2.98 4.34
N SER A 6 26.52 3.94 3.44
CA SER A 6 25.51 4.99 3.45
C SER A 6 24.10 4.38 3.48
N TYR A 7 23.23 4.92 4.32
CA TYR A 7 21.81 4.59 4.46
C TYR A 7 20.94 4.51 3.18
N PRO A 8 21.27 5.11 2.00
CA PRO A 8 20.42 5.00 0.82
C PRO A 8 20.38 3.60 0.19
N LEU A 9 21.49 2.85 0.19
CA LEU A 9 21.57 1.58 -0.54
C LEU A 9 20.74 0.45 0.10
N ILE A 10 20.72 0.38 1.43
CA ILE A 10 19.94 -0.64 2.16
C ILE A 10 18.43 -0.34 2.07
N SER A 11 18.04 0.94 2.07
CA SER A 11 16.63 1.34 1.95
C SER A 11 16.09 1.13 0.54
N VAL A 12 16.87 1.44 -0.50
CA VAL A 12 16.50 1.21 -1.90
C VAL A 12 16.37 -0.29 -2.20
N LEU A 13 17.32 -1.12 -1.74
CA LEU A 13 17.21 -2.58 -1.88
C LEU A 13 16.00 -3.15 -1.13
N SER A 14 15.61 -2.58 0.01
CA SER A 14 14.38 -2.99 0.71
C SER A 14 13.09 -2.57 0.00
N LYS A 15 13.10 -1.44 -0.74
CA LYS A 15 11.96 -0.97 -1.53
C LYS A 15 11.72 -1.91 -2.71
N HIS A 16 12.71 -2.10 -3.59
CA HIS A 16 12.55 -2.96 -4.77
C HIS A 16 12.18 -4.41 -4.43
N LEU A 17 12.75 -4.99 -3.36
CA LEU A 17 12.34 -6.30 -2.86
C LEU A 17 10.84 -6.32 -2.53
N THR A 18 10.35 -5.29 -1.84
CA THR A 18 8.95 -5.17 -1.42
C THR A 18 8.06 -4.94 -2.63
N ASP A 19 8.43 -4.01 -3.52
CA ASP A 19 7.65 -3.66 -4.70
C ASP A 19 7.41 -4.87 -5.59
N TRP A 20 8.48 -5.57 -5.93
CA TRP A 20 8.40 -6.78 -6.75
C TRP A 20 7.68 -7.93 -6.07
N SER A 21 7.82 -8.06 -4.74
CA SER A 21 7.06 -9.07 -4.00
C SER A 21 5.55 -8.77 -4.05
N VAL A 22 5.15 -7.52 -3.85
CA VAL A 22 3.75 -7.09 -3.94
C VAL A 22 3.22 -7.26 -5.37
N GLN A 23 3.99 -6.80 -6.37
CA GLN A 23 3.66 -6.92 -7.79
C GLN A 23 3.47 -8.38 -8.20
N ALA A 24 4.37 -9.28 -7.82
CA ALA A 24 4.25 -10.71 -8.09
C ALA A 24 2.99 -11.32 -7.44
N VAL A 25 2.72 -11.00 -6.17
CA VAL A 25 1.55 -11.51 -5.44
C VAL A 25 0.25 -11.03 -6.08
N VAL A 26 0.13 -9.74 -6.36
CA VAL A 26 -1.07 -9.15 -6.97
C VAL A 26 -1.29 -9.70 -8.37
N SER A 27 -0.24 -9.74 -9.19
CA SER A 27 -0.28 -10.32 -10.54
C SER A 27 -0.75 -11.78 -10.54
N TRP A 28 -0.16 -12.60 -9.67
CA TRP A 28 -0.54 -14.01 -9.56
C TRP A 28 -2.00 -14.18 -9.11
N LEU A 29 -2.43 -13.43 -8.10
CA LEU A 29 -3.80 -13.51 -7.58
C LEU A 29 -4.84 -13.04 -8.60
N LEU A 30 -4.54 -12.00 -9.37
CA LEU A 30 -5.41 -11.53 -10.45
C LEU A 30 -5.48 -12.56 -11.58
N ALA A 31 -4.35 -13.11 -12.02
CA ALA A 31 -4.32 -14.16 -13.04
C ALA A 31 -5.15 -15.38 -12.62
N GLU A 32 -4.98 -15.87 -11.38
CA GLU A 32 -5.75 -16.99 -10.84
C GLU A 32 -7.25 -16.67 -10.73
N SER A 33 -7.61 -15.44 -10.32
CA SER A 33 -9.02 -15.03 -10.17
C SER A 33 -9.73 -14.88 -11.51
N PHE A 34 -9.02 -14.48 -12.56
CA PHE A 34 -9.53 -14.28 -13.91
C PHE A 34 -9.18 -15.41 -14.89
N GLN A 35 -8.69 -16.56 -14.38
CA GLN A 35 -8.38 -17.77 -15.14
C GLN A 35 -7.48 -17.52 -16.37
N ASP A 36 -6.39 -16.77 -16.17
CA ASP A 36 -5.41 -16.44 -17.22
C ASP A 36 -5.99 -15.72 -18.45
N GLN A 37 -7.18 -15.10 -18.35
CA GLN A 37 -7.53 -14.03 -19.29
C GLN A 37 -6.40 -12.99 -19.27
N ASN A 38 -6.10 -12.38 -20.42
CA ASN A 38 -4.99 -11.44 -20.54
C ASN A 38 -5.20 -10.23 -19.59
N VAL A 39 -4.70 -10.34 -18.35
CA VAL A 39 -4.83 -9.33 -17.31
C VAL A 39 -3.81 -8.25 -17.59
N SER A 40 -4.26 -7.12 -18.09
CA SER A 40 -3.40 -5.96 -18.25
C SER A 40 -3.14 -5.32 -16.89
N ILE A 41 -1.88 -5.32 -16.44
CA ILE A 41 -1.46 -4.66 -15.20
C ILE A 41 -0.38 -3.62 -15.52
N VAL A 42 -0.64 -2.38 -15.14
CA VAL A 42 0.32 -1.27 -15.16
C VAL A 42 0.90 -1.14 -13.75
N ALA A 43 2.22 -1.24 -13.60
CA ALA A 43 2.87 -1.09 -12.29
C ALA A 43 4.15 -0.26 -12.39
N GLU A 44 4.63 0.23 -11.24
CA GLU A 44 5.81 1.11 -11.14
C GLU A 44 7.11 0.43 -11.60
N GLU A 45 7.32 -0.82 -11.19
CA GLU A 45 8.63 -1.47 -11.33
C GLU A 45 8.69 -2.42 -12.55
N ASP A 46 9.76 -2.28 -13.34
CA ASP A 46 10.11 -3.20 -14.43
C ASP A 46 11.31 -4.07 -14.03
N ILE A 47 11.29 -5.34 -14.41
CA ILE A 47 12.42 -6.28 -14.26
C ILE A 47 13.67 -5.75 -14.99
N GLN A 48 13.48 -4.92 -16.03
CA GLN A 48 14.60 -4.31 -16.76
C GLN A 48 15.35 -3.23 -15.96
N ALA A 49 14.82 -2.78 -14.81
CA ALA A 49 15.40 -1.68 -14.04
C ALA A 49 16.67 -2.05 -13.25
N LEU A 50 16.91 -3.34 -12.95
CA LEU A 50 18.11 -3.80 -12.23
C LEU A 50 19.08 -4.57 -13.13
N SER A 51 20.36 -4.54 -12.76
CA SER A 51 21.35 -5.40 -13.38
C SER A 51 21.05 -6.88 -13.09
N LYS A 52 21.51 -7.77 -13.98
CA LYS A 52 21.38 -9.23 -13.79
C LYS A 52 21.97 -9.72 -12.46
N ALA A 53 23.02 -9.06 -11.96
CA ALA A 53 23.65 -9.40 -10.69
C ALA A 53 22.75 -9.03 -9.50
N GLU A 54 22.20 -7.82 -9.46
CA GLU A 54 21.30 -7.37 -8.40
C GLU A 54 20.01 -8.18 -8.37
N LEU A 55 19.46 -8.50 -9.55
CA LEU A 55 18.28 -9.36 -9.66
C LEU A 55 18.55 -10.75 -9.07
N SER A 56 19.74 -11.32 -9.31
CA SER A 56 20.12 -12.63 -8.77
C SER A 56 20.15 -12.64 -7.24
N ASP A 57 20.68 -11.58 -6.61
CA ASP A 57 20.76 -11.47 -5.15
C ASP A 57 19.39 -11.25 -4.50
N LEU A 58 18.47 -10.58 -5.20
CA LEU A 58 17.11 -10.29 -4.72
C LEU A 58 16.10 -11.40 -5.01
N LEU A 59 16.36 -12.28 -5.98
CA LEU A 59 15.37 -13.26 -6.44
C LEU A 59 15.00 -14.28 -5.37
N ALA A 60 15.97 -14.75 -4.60
CA ALA A 60 15.72 -15.68 -3.50
C ALA A 60 14.82 -15.06 -2.39
N PRO A 61 15.12 -13.88 -1.83
CA PRO A 61 14.27 -13.27 -0.82
C PRO A 61 12.89 -12.83 -1.36
N ILE A 62 12.79 -12.39 -2.62
CA ILE A 62 11.48 -12.11 -3.26
C ILE A 62 10.67 -13.40 -3.37
N THR A 63 11.25 -14.47 -3.92
CA THR A 63 10.57 -15.77 -4.08
C THR A 63 10.07 -16.29 -2.75
N LYS A 64 10.88 -16.16 -1.68
CA LYS A 64 10.46 -16.51 -0.32
C LYS A 64 9.26 -15.67 0.13
N THR A 65 9.35 -14.34 0.02
CA THR A 65 8.32 -13.40 0.47
C THR A 65 6.99 -13.61 -0.27
N VAL A 66 7.04 -13.84 -1.58
CA VAL A 66 5.88 -14.15 -2.41
C VAL A 66 5.20 -15.44 -1.95
N ASN A 67 5.96 -16.51 -1.77
CA ASN A 67 5.41 -17.80 -1.32
C ASN A 67 4.80 -17.73 0.09
N GLU A 68 5.46 -17.05 1.03
CA GLU A 68 4.92 -16.83 2.37
C GLU A 68 3.62 -16.01 2.37
N SER A 69 3.48 -15.08 1.41
CA SER A 69 2.28 -14.27 1.23
C SER A 69 1.14 -15.05 0.59
N LEU A 70 1.41 -15.78 -0.50
CA LEU A 70 0.44 -16.61 -1.20
C LEU A 70 -0.04 -17.80 -0.35
N ALA A 71 0.81 -18.35 0.53
CA ALA A 71 0.39 -19.36 1.49
C ALA A 71 -0.70 -18.87 2.47
N LYS A 72 -0.83 -17.55 2.65
CA LYS A 72 -1.88 -16.93 3.48
C LYS A 72 -3.15 -16.62 2.70
N ALA A 73 -3.15 -16.72 1.37
CA ALA A 73 -4.31 -16.42 0.52
C ALA A 73 -5.60 -17.17 0.93
N PRO A 74 -5.57 -18.45 1.36
CA PRO A 74 -6.77 -19.16 1.79
C PRO A 74 -7.44 -18.55 3.02
N LYS A 75 -6.68 -17.84 3.88
CA LYS A 75 -7.26 -17.09 5.01
C LYS A 75 -8.21 -15.99 4.56
N TYR A 76 -8.12 -15.56 3.30
CA TYR A 76 -8.95 -14.52 2.70
C TYR A 76 -10.00 -15.08 1.73
N GLY A 77 -10.20 -16.41 1.70
CA GLY A 77 -11.08 -17.06 0.74
C GLY A 77 -10.52 -17.11 -0.69
N LEU A 78 -9.23 -16.81 -0.87
CA LEU A 78 -8.53 -16.85 -2.15
C LEU A 78 -7.81 -18.18 -2.33
N ARG A 79 -7.57 -18.56 -3.58
CA ARG A 79 -6.75 -19.74 -3.89
C ARG A 79 -5.27 -19.45 -3.64
N SER A 80 -4.52 -20.50 -3.34
CA SER A 80 -3.06 -20.47 -3.25
C SER A 80 -2.46 -21.46 -4.26
N PRO A 81 -1.19 -21.27 -4.66
CA PRO A 81 -0.47 -22.26 -5.47
C PRO A 81 -0.51 -23.65 -4.82
N LYS A 82 -0.68 -24.71 -5.64
CA LYS A 82 -0.64 -26.11 -5.17
C LYS A 82 0.74 -26.50 -4.63
N LYS A 83 1.79 -25.88 -5.16
CA LYS A 83 3.19 -26.00 -4.76
C LYS A 83 3.80 -24.60 -4.70
N PRO A 84 4.81 -24.35 -3.85
CA PRO A 84 5.53 -23.08 -3.86
C PRO A 84 6.05 -22.74 -5.27
N LEU A 85 5.94 -21.46 -5.65
CA LEU A 85 6.45 -20.94 -6.90
C LEU A 85 7.98 -20.93 -6.89
N GLY A 86 8.57 -21.38 -7.99
CA GLY A 86 9.99 -21.23 -8.27
C GLY A 86 10.35 -19.81 -8.71
N ALA A 87 11.64 -19.52 -8.73
CA ALA A 87 12.19 -18.24 -9.17
C ALA A 87 11.69 -17.79 -10.57
N SER A 88 11.61 -18.71 -11.53
CA SER A 88 11.11 -18.41 -12.88
C SER A 88 9.63 -18.05 -12.89
N GLU A 89 8.79 -18.76 -12.13
CA GLU A 89 7.35 -18.50 -12.02
C GLU A 89 7.09 -17.14 -11.34
N VAL A 90 7.93 -16.76 -10.36
CA VAL A 90 7.87 -15.45 -9.71
C VAL A 90 8.28 -14.33 -10.67
N LEU A 91 9.38 -14.50 -11.43
CA LEU A 91 9.77 -13.55 -12.46
C LEU A 91 8.70 -13.39 -13.53
N GLU A 92 8.06 -14.48 -13.95
CA GLU A 92 6.95 -14.43 -14.88
C GLU A 92 5.79 -13.61 -14.32
N ALA A 93 5.41 -13.82 -13.06
CA ALA A 93 4.37 -13.03 -12.41
C ALA A 93 4.71 -11.52 -12.38
N ILE A 94 5.95 -11.16 -12.06
CA ILE A 94 6.41 -9.74 -12.09
C ILE A 94 6.32 -9.20 -13.52
N SER A 95 6.73 -9.99 -14.52
CA SER A 95 6.81 -9.57 -15.92
C SER A 95 5.46 -9.24 -16.56
N ARG A 96 4.36 -9.79 -16.03
CA ARG A 96 2.98 -9.48 -16.47
C ARG A 96 2.54 -8.05 -16.10
N CYS A 97 3.30 -7.35 -15.26
CA CYS A 97 2.97 -5.99 -14.82
C CYS A 97 3.67 -4.91 -15.65
N ASN A 98 3.84 -5.17 -16.94
CA ASN A 98 4.54 -4.30 -17.89
C ASN A 98 3.59 -3.61 -18.89
N SER A 99 2.28 -3.60 -18.61
CA SER A 99 1.33 -2.96 -19.52
C SER A 99 1.54 -1.45 -19.55
N ALA A 100 1.52 -0.86 -20.74
CA ALA A 100 1.49 0.59 -20.92
C ALA A 100 0.11 1.21 -20.60
N GLY A 101 -0.90 0.37 -20.32
CA GLY A 101 -2.29 0.81 -20.18
C GLY A 101 -2.87 1.29 -21.50
N GLY A 102 -3.83 2.21 -21.45
CA GLY A 102 -4.46 2.76 -22.64
C GLY A 102 -5.75 3.51 -22.35
N ARG A 103 -6.31 4.10 -23.41
CA ARG A 103 -7.61 4.82 -23.36
C ARG A 103 -8.82 3.87 -23.38
N THR A 104 -8.63 2.64 -23.82
CA THR A 104 -9.68 1.65 -24.09
C THR A 104 -9.31 0.31 -23.48
N GLY A 105 -10.31 -0.46 -23.09
CA GLY A 105 -10.11 -1.76 -22.45
C GLY A 105 -9.98 -1.65 -20.94
N ARG A 106 -9.64 -2.78 -20.32
CA ARG A 106 -9.61 -2.95 -18.87
C ARG A 106 -8.17 -3.13 -18.39
N HIS A 107 -7.76 -2.26 -17.48
CA HIS A 107 -6.40 -2.23 -16.93
C HIS A 107 -6.46 -2.17 -15.41
N TRP A 108 -5.69 -3.04 -14.76
CA TRP A 108 -5.33 -2.86 -13.36
C TRP A 108 -4.14 -1.92 -13.28
N VAL A 109 -4.16 -1.00 -12.32
CA VAL A 109 -3.04 -0.09 -12.05
C VAL A 109 -2.62 -0.31 -10.60
N LEU A 110 -1.34 -0.60 -10.40
CA LEU A 110 -0.75 -0.96 -9.11
C LEU A 110 0.41 -0.01 -8.78
N ASP A 111 0.33 0.64 -7.63
CA ASP A 111 1.48 1.18 -6.94
C ASP A 111 1.76 0.27 -5.73
N PRO A 112 2.82 -0.55 -5.77
CA PRO A 112 3.07 -1.54 -4.74
C PRO A 112 3.48 -0.92 -3.40
N VAL A 113 4.09 0.27 -3.39
CA VAL A 113 4.49 1.02 -2.17
C VAL A 113 4.36 2.53 -2.41
N ASP A 114 3.13 3.03 -2.32
CA ASP A 114 2.83 4.46 -2.31
C ASP A 114 3.29 5.08 -0.98
N GLY A 115 4.05 6.18 -1.05
CA GLY A 115 4.68 6.80 0.11
C GLY A 115 6.03 6.15 0.50
N THR A 116 6.88 5.86 -0.48
CA THR A 116 8.21 5.24 -0.31
C THR A 116 9.04 5.80 0.86
N LEU A 117 9.06 7.12 1.06
CA LEU A 117 9.82 7.74 2.16
C LEU A 117 9.25 7.35 3.53
N GLY A 118 7.92 7.29 3.64
CA GLY A 118 7.22 6.83 4.83
C GLY A 118 7.48 5.34 5.08
N PHE A 119 7.44 4.51 4.03
CA PHE A 119 7.79 3.08 4.13
C PHE A 119 9.21 2.87 4.69
N VAL A 120 10.21 3.53 4.12
CA VAL A 120 11.61 3.43 4.54
C VAL A 120 11.82 3.87 6.00
N ARG A 121 11.02 4.83 6.48
CA ARG A 121 11.07 5.32 7.87
C ARG A 121 10.23 4.51 8.85
N GLY A 122 9.43 3.56 8.36
CA GLY A 122 8.44 2.82 9.17
C GLY A 122 7.20 3.64 9.54
N ASP A 123 6.97 4.75 8.83
CA ASP A 123 5.78 5.60 8.92
C ASP A 123 4.65 5.07 8.00
N GLN A 124 3.77 5.95 7.53
CA GLN A 124 2.63 5.54 6.70
C GLN A 124 3.07 5.26 5.27
N TYR A 125 2.49 4.21 4.69
CA TYR A 125 2.57 3.86 3.27
C TYR A 125 1.30 3.09 2.90
N ALA A 126 1.03 2.97 1.60
CA ALA A 126 -0.08 2.18 1.09
C ALA A 126 0.36 1.23 -0.04
N VAL A 127 -0.36 0.13 -0.18
CA VAL A 127 -0.42 -0.64 -1.42
C VAL A 127 -1.66 -0.18 -2.16
N ALA A 128 -1.51 0.44 -3.32
CA ALA A 128 -2.62 1.04 -4.05
C ALA A 128 -2.94 0.26 -5.33
N LEU A 129 -4.19 -0.20 -5.45
CA LEU A 129 -4.67 -0.95 -6.61
C LEU A 129 -5.97 -0.33 -7.14
N ALA A 130 -6.05 -0.13 -8.44
CA ALA A 130 -7.25 0.36 -9.10
C ALA A 130 -7.60 -0.46 -10.34
N LEU A 131 -8.89 -0.51 -10.66
CA LEU A 131 -9.38 -0.99 -11.95
C LEU A 131 -9.81 0.20 -12.79
N ILE A 132 -9.25 0.32 -13.98
CA ILE A 132 -9.63 1.30 -14.99
C ILE A 132 -10.28 0.57 -16.17
N GLU A 133 -11.41 1.06 -16.64
CA GLU A 133 -12.08 0.57 -17.84
C GLU A 133 -12.45 1.75 -18.74
N ASP A 134 -11.98 1.72 -19.99
CA ASP A 134 -12.19 2.77 -20.99
C ASP A 134 -11.87 4.19 -20.47
N GLY A 135 -10.71 4.31 -19.81
CA GLY A 135 -10.22 5.55 -19.22
C GLY A 135 -10.97 6.02 -17.97
N LYS A 136 -11.86 5.21 -17.39
CA LYS A 136 -12.62 5.54 -16.19
C LYS A 136 -12.23 4.63 -15.03
N VAL A 137 -11.93 5.21 -13.87
CA VAL A 137 -11.69 4.44 -12.65
C VAL A 137 -12.99 3.78 -12.18
N MET A 138 -13.00 2.45 -12.14
CA MET A 138 -14.17 1.63 -11.81
C MET A 138 -14.17 1.20 -10.34
N MET A 139 -13.00 0.93 -9.77
CA MET A 139 -12.83 0.70 -8.33
C MET A 139 -11.42 1.06 -7.89
N GLY A 140 -11.27 1.34 -6.60
CA GLY A 140 -9.98 1.57 -5.96
C GLY A 140 -9.90 0.82 -4.63
N VAL A 141 -8.70 0.34 -4.30
CA VAL A 141 -8.36 -0.36 -3.07
C VAL A 141 -7.03 0.19 -2.55
N LEU A 142 -6.99 0.55 -1.28
CA LEU A 142 -5.78 0.92 -0.56
C LEU A 142 -5.60 -0.05 0.60
N GLY A 143 -4.52 -0.81 0.58
CA GLY A 143 -4.02 -1.49 1.77
C GLY A 143 -3.13 -0.53 2.53
N CYS A 144 -3.49 -0.19 3.77
CA CYS A 144 -2.75 0.77 4.60
C CYS A 144 -2.22 0.06 5.86
N PRO A 145 -1.06 -0.62 5.83
CA PRO A 145 -0.65 -1.52 6.90
C PRO A 145 -0.36 -0.82 8.23
N ASN A 146 0.08 0.43 8.16
CA ASN A 146 0.48 1.22 9.34
C ASN A 146 -0.62 2.18 9.84
N TYR A 147 -1.82 2.15 9.24
CA TYR A 147 -2.90 3.07 9.60
C TYR A 147 -3.37 2.88 11.06
N PRO A 148 -3.45 3.94 11.87
CA PRO A 148 -3.88 3.84 13.27
C PRO A 148 -5.41 3.70 13.37
N MET A 149 -5.91 2.52 13.74
CA MET A 149 -7.36 2.27 13.82
C MET A 149 -8.03 2.73 15.14
N LYS A 150 -7.25 3.12 16.17
CA LYS A 150 -7.79 3.63 17.45
C LYS A 150 -7.81 5.17 17.47
N ASN A 151 -8.97 5.75 17.77
CA ASN A 151 -9.18 7.20 17.88
C ASN A 151 -8.16 7.89 18.81
N GLY A 152 -7.72 7.23 19.89
CA GLY A 152 -6.72 7.77 20.82
C GLY A 152 -5.33 7.96 20.20
N TRP A 153 -5.00 7.26 19.12
CA TRP A 153 -3.69 7.35 18.45
C TRP A 153 -3.59 8.50 17.45
N LEU A 154 -4.72 8.99 16.92
CA LEU A 154 -4.75 10.19 16.07
C LEU A 154 -4.27 11.43 16.84
N ASN A 155 -4.47 11.47 18.16
CA ASN A 155 -4.00 12.54 19.04
C ASN A 155 -2.53 12.38 19.50
N HIS A 156 -1.90 11.21 19.31
CA HIS A 156 -0.54 10.93 19.80
C HIS A 156 0.59 11.28 18.82
N HIS A 157 0.27 11.61 17.57
CA HIS A 157 1.28 12.09 16.61
C HIS A 157 1.87 13.46 17.01
N ARG A 158 1.23 14.19 17.93
CA ARG A 158 1.74 15.44 18.49
C ARG A 158 2.82 15.24 19.57
N HIS A 159 2.91 14.06 20.19
CA HIS A 159 3.78 13.81 21.36
C HIS A 159 4.94 12.84 21.12
N ARG A 160 5.05 12.20 19.94
CA ARG A 160 6.14 11.24 19.64
C ARG A 160 7.53 11.89 19.54
N TYR A 161 7.64 13.21 19.63
CA TYR A 161 8.93 13.92 19.57
C TYR A 161 9.66 14.06 20.91
N ASN A 162 9.05 13.72 22.06
CA ASN A 162 9.66 14.03 23.37
C ASN A 162 9.68 12.93 24.44
N GLU A 163 9.18 11.71 24.22
CA GLU A 163 9.17 10.71 25.30
C GLU A 163 9.88 9.40 24.97
N SER A 164 10.97 9.20 25.70
CA SER A 164 11.76 7.98 25.81
C SER A 164 10.88 6.80 26.20
N MET A 165 10.81 5.83 25.30
CA MET A 165 10.77 4.38 25.55
C MET A 165 10.21 3.94 26.91
N SER A 166 8.88 3.86 27.02
CA SER A 166 8.23 2.94 27.96
C SER A 166 6.88 2.50 27.38
N SER A 167 6.94 1.54 26.44
CA SER A 167 5.76 0.89 25.89
C SER A 167 5.83 -0.59 26.18
N THR A 168 5.51 -0.97 27.41
CA THR A 168 5.17 -2.34 27.76
C THR A 168 3.79 -2.68 27.17
N VAL A 169 3.75 -3.76 26.39
CA VAL A 169 2.58 -4.39 25.74
C VAL A 169 2.13 -3.74 24.42
N THR A 170 2.80 -4.18 23.35
CA THR A 170 2.45 -4.03 21.94
C THR A 170 1.11 -4.71 21.60
N ASP A 171 0.00 -3.99 21.71
CA ASP A 171 -1.26 -4.43 21.08
C ASP A 171 -1.19 -4.14 19.57
N THR A 172 -0.46 -4.99 18.85
CA THR A 172 -0.40 -5.03 17.38
C THR A 172 -1.75 -5.40 16.75
N ARG A 173 -2.81 -5.62 17.55
CA ARG A 173 -4.13 -6.10 17.14
C ARG A 173 -5.03 -5.05 16.49
N ASP A 174 -4.61 -3.78 16.43
CA ASP A 174 -5.44 -2.66 15.97
C ASP A 174 -4.69 -1.72 15.01
N LYS A 175 -3.76 -2.26 14.21
CA LYS A 175 -3.06 -1.48 13.18
C LYS A 175 -3.37 -2.00 11.79
N GLY A 176 -3.60 -1.04 10.90
CA GLY A 176 -3.79 -1.23 9.49
C GLY A 176 -5.22 -1.51 9.08
N CYS A 177 -5.54 -1.07 7.87
CA CYS A 177 -6.84 -1.27 7.27
C CYS A 177 -6.72 -1.49 5.76
N VAL A 178 -7.81 -1.95 5.16
CA VAL A 178 -8.06 -1.85 3.73
C VAL A 178 -9.21 -0.88 3.53
N ILE A 179 -9.00 0.09 2.65
CA ILE A 179 -10.01 1.05 2.21
C ILE A 179 -10.36 0.71 0.77
N TYR A 180 -11.65 0.72 0.41
CA TYR A 180 -12.06 0.47 -0.96
C TYR A 180 -13.34 1.23 -1.33
N ALA A 181 -13.48 1.51 -2.62
CA ALA A 181 -14.66 2.14 -3.20
C ALA A 181 -14.88 1.62 -4.63
N GLN A 182 -16.14 1.64 -5.07
CA GLN A 182 -16.55 1.24 -6.41
C GLN A 182 -17.37 2.36 -7.05
N LYS A 183 -17.12 2.65 -8.32
CA LYS A 183 -17.86 3.64 -9.08
C LYS A 183 -19.35 3.31 -9.08
N GLY A 184 -20.17 4.35 -8.87
CA GLY A 184 -21.63 4.23 -8.85
C GLY A 184 -22.22 3.78 -7.51
N SER A 185 -21.41 3.34 -6.54
CA SER A 185 -21.93 2.94 -5.22
C SER A 185 -22.35 4.12 -4.35
N GLY A 186 -21.78 5.30 -4.58
CA GLY A 186 -21.89 6.46 -3.70
C GLY A 186 -21.29 6.25 -2.30
N LYS A 187 -20.50 5.19 -2.11
CA LYS A 187 -20.00 4.73 -0.80
C LYS A 187 -18.54 4.26 -0.90
N ALA A 188 -17.81 4.50 0.18
CA ALA A 188 -16.49 3.91 0.42
C ALA A 188 -16.53 3.17 1.75
N TRP A 189 -15.68 2.15 1.89
CA TRP A 189 -15.64 1.27 3.05
C TRP A 189 -14.22 1.11 3.55
N MET A 190 -14.10 0.90 4.85
CA MET A 190 -12.85 0.61 5.53
C MET A 190 -13.03 -0.65 6.38
N GLN A 191 -12.09 -1.59 6.27
CA GLN A 191 -12.04 -2.80 7.08
C GLN A 191 -10.67 -2.92 7.76
N PRO A 192 -10.60 -3.35 9.03
CA PRO A 192 -9.32 -3.68 9.66
C PRO A 192 -8.62 -4.85 8.96
N LEU A 193 -7.30 -4.93 9.06
CA LEU A 193 -6.56 -6.11 8.57
C LEU A 193 -6.93 -7.38 9.35
N VAL A 194 -6.88 -8.53 8.67
CA VAL A 194 -7.10 -9.84 9.30
C VAL A 194 -5.85 -10.21 10.11
N HIS A 195 -6.01 -10.35 11.42
CA HIS A 195 -4.91 -10.66 12.33
C HIS A 195 -4.62 -12.15 12.39
N LYS A 196 -3.39 -12.51 12.79
CA LYS A 196 -2.76 -13.84 12.62
C LYS A 196 -3.64 -15.08 12.92
N ASN A 197 -4.57 -14.97 13.86
CA ASN A 197 -5.41 -16.08 14.34
C ASN A 197 -6.83 -16.10 13.76
N LYS A 198 -7.18 -15.17 12.87
CA LYS A 198 -8.51 -15.09 12.27
C LYS A 198 -8.45 -15.39 10.78
N THR A 199 -9.53 -15.95 10.28
CA THR A 199 -9.85 -16.00 8.85
C THR A 199 -10.74 -14.83 8.51
N PHE A 200 -10.71 -14.41 7.26
CA PHE A 200 -11.68 -13.47 6.73
C PHE A 200 -13.05 -14.14 6.64
N GLU A 201 -14.05 -13.51 7.23
CA GLU A 201 -15.43 -14.00 7.26
C GLU A 201 -16.32 -13.03 6.51
N TRP A 202 -17.24 -13.56 5.69
CA TRP A 202 -18.29 -12.78 5.03
C TRP A 202 -19.65 -13.02 5.71
N PRO A 203 -20.49 -11.98 5.92
CA PRO A 203 -20.22 -10.57 5.66
C PRO A 203 -19.16 -10.00 6.62
N ASN A 204 -18.19 -9.26 6.08
CA ASN A 204 -17.07 -8.72 6.84
C ASN A 204 -17.49 -7.56 7.78
N SER A 205 -16.59 -7.16 8.67
CA SER A 205 -16.78 -6.03 9.59
C SER A 205 -16.48 -4.66 8.96
N ALA A 206 -16.62 -4.53 7.64
CA ALA A 206 -16.34 -3.29 6.93
C ALA A 206 -17.30 -2.17 7.37
N LYS A 207 -16.74 -1.01 7.71
CA LYS A 207 -17.50 0.19 8.09
C LYS A 207 -17.52 1.15 6.91
N GLN A 208 -18.69 1.71 6.61
CA GLN A 208 -18.77 2.79 5.62
C GLN A 208 -17.99 4.01 6.13
N ILE A 209 -17.11 4.54 5.29
CA ILE A 209 -16.40 5.79 5.56
C ILE A 209 -17.39 6.94 5.43
N LYS A 210 -17.35 7.86 6.39
CA LYS A 210 -18.14 9.08 6.39
C LYS A 210 -17.19 10.26 6.54
N VAL A 211 -17.42 11.28 5.73
CA VAL A 211 -16.82 12.60 5.93
C VAL A 211 -17.70 13.43 6.86
N SER A 212 -17.17 14.50 7.44
CA SER A 212 -17.98 15.44 8.21
C SER A 212 -19.06 16.05 7.33
N SER A 213 -20.21 16.38 7.93
CA SER A 213 -21.24 17.21 7.29
C SER A 213 -20.96 18.70 7.48
N ILE A 214 -19.68 19.05 7.66
CA ILE A 214 -19.26 20.44 7.84
C ILE A 214 -19.16 21.03 6.44
N ASP A 215 -20.15 21.85 6.11
CA ASP A 215 -20.24 22.53 4.82
C ASP A 215 -19.64 23.95 4.87
N ASP A 216 -19.37 24.48 6.07
CA ASP A 216 -18.64 25.73 6.28
C ASP A 216 -17.13 25.47 6.16
N PRO A 217 -16.46 26.01 5.12
CA PRO A 217 -15.01 25.86 4.95
C PRO A 217 -14.24 26.33 6.19
N GLY A 218 -14.69 27.39 6.89
CA GLY A 218 -14.01 27.93 8.07
C GLY A 218 -13.97 26.97 9.28
N LEU A 219 -14.74 25.88 9.25
CA LEU A 219 -14.76 24.83 10.27
C LEU A 219 -14.07 23.54 9.80
N ALA A 220 -13.50 23.52 8.59
CA ALA A 220 -12.80 22.36 8.06
C ALA A 220 -11.50 22.08 8.83
N THR A 221 -11.24 20.80 9.11
CA THR A 221 -9.95 20.38 9.68
C THR A 221 -8.91 20.28 8.56
N PHE A 222 -7.85 21.08 8.64
CA PHE A 222 -6.77 21.07 7.66
C PHE A 222 -5.67 20.07 8.06
N CYS A 223 -5.14 19.33 7.09
CA CYS A 223 -3.98 18.46 7.30
C CYS A 223 -2.73 19.14 6.74
N GLU A 224 -1.75 19.42 7.60
CA GLU A 224 -0.44 19.91 7.17
C GLU A 224 0.57 18.76 7.07
N PRO A 225 1.52 18.81 6.11
CA PRO A 225 2.60 17.84 6.06
C PRO A 225 3.44 17.92 7.34
N VAL A 226 3.77 16.79 7.95
CA VAL A 226 4.51 16.74 9.22
C VAL A 226 5.99 17.16 9.05
N GLU A 227 6.53 17.11 7.83
CA GLU A 227 7.96 17.34 7.56
C GLU A 227 8.28 18.77 7.10
N LYS A 228 8.84 19.57 8.01
CA LYS A 228 9.36 20.93 7.74
C LYS A 228 10.33 21.03 6.55
N ALA A 229 11.00 19.95 6.18
CA ALA A 229 11.94 19.94 5.04
C ALA A 229 11.24 20.03 3.68
N ASN A 230 9.96 19.66 3.60
CA ASN A 230 9.17 19.62 2.36
C ASN A 230 7.89 20.48 2.44
N SER A 231 7.69 21.23 3.53
CA SER A 231 6.54 22.11 3.72
C SER A 231 6.95 23.48 4.24
N ASN A 232 6.60 24.53 3.49
CA ASN A 232 6.60 25.88 4.04
C ASN A 232 5.27 26.12 4.75
N HIS A 233 5.19 25.70 6.02
CA HIS A 233 4.00 25.86 6.86
C HIS A 233 3.49 27.32 6.91
N SER A 234 4.39 28.30 6.85
CA SER A 234 3.99 29.71 6.82
C SER A 234 3.32 30.12 5.50
N PHE A 235 3.76 29.55 4.38
CA PHE A 235 3.11 29.71 3.08
C PHE A 235 1.74 29.03 3.08
N THR A 236 1.66 27.79 3.57
CA THR A 236 0.39 27.05 3.69
C THR A 236 -0.61 27.82 4.55
N ALA A 237 -0.20 28.32 5.73
CA ALA A 237 -1.04 29.16 6.57
C ALA A 237 -1.50 30.45 5.87
N GLY A 238 -0.62 31.11 5.12
CA GLY A 238 -0.96 32.30 4.33
C GLY A 238 -1.99 32.01 3.23
N VAL A 239 -1.85 30.89 2.52
CA VAL A 239 -2.81 30.44 1.49
C VAL A 239 -4.15 30.10 2.14
N THR A 240 -4.14 29.33 3.23
CA THR A 240 -5.32 28.96 4.00
C THR A 240 -6.08 30.21 4.47
N HIS A 241 -5.38 31.19 5.03
CA HIS A 241 -5.99 32.48 5.42
C HIS A 241 -6.59 33.23 4.22
N SER A 242 -5.88 33.31 3.09
CA SER A 242 -6.37 33.99 1.89
C SER A 242 -7.62 33.35 1.27
N MET A 243 -7.83 32.05 1.51
CA MET A 243 -8.99 31.28 1.05
C MET A 243 -10.17 31.33 2.02
N GLY A 244 -10.06 32.06 3.15
CA GLY A 244 -11.15 32.26 4.10
C GLY A 244 -11.24 31.21 5.22
N PHE A 245 -10.20 30.40 5.41
CA PHE A 245 -10.08 29.48 6.53
C PHE A 245 -9.44 30.20 7.73
N ASN A 246 -9.96 29.99 8.95
CA ASN A 246 -9.49 30.61 10.19
C ASN A 246 -8.66 29.66 11.05
#